data_AF-X0QLQ2-F1
#
_entry.id   AF-X0QLQ2-F1
#
_cell.length_a   1.000
_cell.length_b   1.000
_cell.length_c   1.000
_cell.angle_alpha   90.00
_cell.angle_beta   90.00
_cell.angle_gamma   90.00
#
_symmetry.space_group_name_H-M   'P 1'
#
loop_
_entity.id
_entity.type
_entity.pdbx_description
1 polymer ?
#
loop_
_entity_poly.entity_id
_entity_poly.type
_entity_poly.pdbx_seq_one_letter_code
_entity_poly.pdbx_strand_id
1 'polypeptide(L)'
;MIATSLKDQGFDVIVAHNNYTNIARARMSGLRTYFGNPISDHADHHLDLIGIGRLFAMSMDKEMNTLSEIHYRHEFGERKLYRLKFSDEKVKSERDDKQSNFHSQWLFGKDVTYTKLASMLSKKSSN
;
A
#
# COMPACT_ATOMS: atom_id res chain seq x y z
N MET A 1 -11.28 -4.66 1.29
CA MET A 1 -11.06 -5.92 2.06
C MET A 1 -9.96 -5.73 3.10
N ILE A 2 -8.68 -5.55 2.74
CA ILE A 2 -7.59 -5.42 3.75
C ILE A 2 -7.81 -4.20 4.68
N ALA A 3 -8.04 -3.01 4.12
CA ALA A 3 -8.30 -1.80 4.91
C ALA A 3 -9.50 -1.98 5.86
N THR A 4 -10.58 -2.60 5.39
CA THR A 4 -11.77 -2.92 6.19
C THR A 4 -11.42 -3.90 7.31
N SER A 5 -10.71 -4.99 7.02
CA SER A 5 -10.30 -5.97 8.04
C SER A 5 -9.41 -5.37 9.12
N LEU A 6 -8.50 -4.46 8.76
CA LEU A 6 -7.69 -3.73 9.76
C LEU A 6 -8.56 -2.83 10.64
N LYS A 7 -9.49 -2.09 10.03
CA LYS A 7 -10.45 -1.27 10.77
C LYS A 7 -11.30 -2.12 11.74
N ASP A 8 -11.77 -3.28 11.30
CA ASP A 8 -12.58 -4.19 12.12
C ASP A 8 -11.79 -4.76 13.32
N GLN A 9 -10.45 -4.77 13.26
CA GLN A 9 -9.57 -5.12 14.37
C GLN A 9 -9.19 -3.91 15.25
N GLY A 10 -9.81 -2.75 15.03
CA GLY A 10 -9.62 -1.54 15.84
C GLY A 10 -8.43 -0.67 15.44
N PHE A 11 -7.82 -0.91 14.26
CA PHE A 11 -6.76 -0.04 13.77
C PHE A 11 -7.33 1.20 13.07
N ASP A 12 -6.66 2.35 13.27
CA ASP A 12 -6.90 3.53 12.47
C ASP A 12 -6.38 3.35 11.04
N VAL A 13 -7.27 3.47 10.07
CA VAL A 13 -6.96 3.23 8.65
C VAL A 13 -7.48 4.39 7.80
N ILE A 14 -6.60 4.90 6.94
CA ILE A 14 -6.93 5.82 5.86
C ILE A 14 -6.57 5.20 4.51
N VAL A 15 -7.46 5.34 3.53
CA VAL A 15 -7.23 4.89 2.15
C VAL A 15 -7.02 6.11 1.25
N ALA A 16 -5.82 6.23 0.67
CA ALA A 16 -5.46 7.29 -0.26
C ALA A 16 -5.30 6.73 -1.68
N HIS A 17 -5.95 7.34 -2.67
CA HIS A 17 -5.83 6.98 -4.08
C HIS A 17 -6.42 8.07 -4.99
N ASN A 18 -5.88 8.19 -6.19
CA ASN A 18 -6.40 9.08 -7.25
C ASN A 18 -7.57 8.49 -8.07
N ASN A 19 -8.03 7.27 -7.76
CA ASN A 19 -9.12 6.62 -8.48
C ASN A 19 -10.43 6.80 -7.70
N TYR A 20 -11.36 7.55 -8.29
CA TYR A 20 -12.62 7.91 -7.64
C TYR A 20 -13.44 6.68 -7.24
N THR A 21 -13.57 5.69 -8.13
CA THR A 21 -14.35 4.47 -7.88
C THR A 21 -13.82 3.69 -6.68
N ASN A 22 -12.49 3.54 -6.57
CA ASN A 22 -11.86 2.87 -5.43
C ASN A 22 -12.12 3.61 -4.12
N ILE A 23 -11.97 4.94 -4.13
CA ILE A 23 -12.22 5.78 -2.95
C ILE A 23 -13.68 5.78 -2.54
N ALA A 24 -14.61 5.88 -3.49
CA ALA A 24 -16.03 5.82 -3.21
C ALA A 24 -16.41 4.51 -2.51
N ARG A 25 -15.91 3.36 -3.00
CA ARG A 25 -16.12 2.05 -2.37
C ARG A 25 -15.53 1.96 -0.96
N ALA A 26 -14.32 2.50 -0.76
CA ALA A 26 -13.70 2.54 0.57
C ALA A 26 -14.52 3.39 1.55
N ARG A 27 -14.97 4.56 1.11
CA ARG A 27 -15.82 5.46 1.89
C ARG A 27 -17.16 4.84 2.25
N MET A 28 -17.82 4.15 1.31
CA MET A 28 -19.05 3.39 1.57
C MET A 28 -18.85 2.27 2.59
N SER A 29 -17.63 1.74 2.71
CA SER A 29 -17.25 0.77 3.76
C SER A 29 -16.93 1.44 5.12
N GLY A 30 -17.19 2.74 5.24
CA GLY A 30 -16.94 3.54 6.44
C GLY A 30 -15.45 3.79 6.73
N LEU A 31 -14.57 3.65 5.74
CA LEU A 31 -13.15 3.95 5.92
C LEU A 31 -12.91 5.47 5.79
N ARG A 32 -11.91 6.00 6.51
CA ARG A 32 -11.37 7.33 6.21
C ARG A 32 -10.70 7.26 4.84
N THR A 33 -10.90 8.29 4.02
CA THR A 33 -10.40 8.30 2.64
C THR A 33 -9.81 9.64 2.27
N TYR A 34 -8.75 9.61 1.46
CA TYR A 34 -8.22 10.77 0.74
C TYR A 34 -8.29 10.52 -0.77
N PHE A 35 -8.93 11.43 -1.49
CA PHE A 35 -9.03 11.36 -2.95
C PHE A 35 -8.00 12.30 -3.57
N GLY A 36 -6.99 11.72 -4.23
CA GLY A 36 -5.90 12.47 -4.84
C GLY A 36 -4.63 11.62 -4.95
N ASN A 37 -3.58 12.23 -5.50
CA ASN A 37 -2.25 11.63 -5.46
C ASN A 37 -1.71 11.73 -4.01
N PRO A 38 -1.37 10.63 -3.33
CA PRO A 38 -0.83 10.68 -1.97
C PRO A 38 0.51 11.41 -1.85
N ILE A 39 1.31 11.46 -2.93
CA ILE A 39 2.64 12.09 -2.93
C ILE A 39 2.66 13.50 -3.54
N SER A 40 1.52 14.21 -3.52
CA SER A 40 1.46 15.58 -4.02
C SER A 40 1.55 16.60 -2.88
N ASP A 41 1.97 17.83 -3.19
CA ASP A 41 1.94 18.95 -2.24
C ASP A 41 0.56 19.12 -1.59
N HIS A 42 -0.51 18.91 -2.35
CA HIS A 42 -1.86 18.95 -1.79
C HIS A 42 -2.05 17.89 -0.70
N ALA A 43 -1.56 16.67 -0.89
CA ALA A 43 -1.62 15.63 0.13
C ALA A 43 -0.79 16.00 1.35
N ASP A 44 0.41 16.55 1.17
CA ASP A 44 1.27 16.93 2.30
C ASP A 44 0.60 17.92 3.27
N HIS A 45 -0.34 18.73 2.76
CA HIS A 45 -1.09 19.69 3.57
C HIS A 45 -2.47 19.17 4.06
N HIS A 46 -3.07 18.18 3.40
CA HIS A 46 -4.47 17.80 3.63
C HIS A 46 -4.68 16.33 4.02
N LEU A 47 -3.70 15.47 3.79
CA LEU A 47 -3.74 14.07 4.19
C LEU A 47 -3.40 13.95 5.67
N ASP A 48 -4.44 13.81 6.49
CA ASP A 48 -4.27 13.63 7.94
C ASP A 48 -3.73 12.23 8.28
N LEU A 49 -2.44 12.18 8.60
CA LEU A 49 -1.72 10.99 9.04
C LEU A 49 -1.64 10.86 10.57
N ILE A 50 -2.32 11.70 11.35
CA ILE A 50 -2.30 11.60 12.81
C ILE A 50 -2.81 10.22 13.24
N GLY A 51 -2.04 9.56 14.12
CA GLY A 51 -2.30 8.20 14.59
C GLY A 51 -1.93 7.10 13.58
N ILE A 52 -1.56 7.44 12.35
CA ILE A 52 -1.10 6.48 11.35
C ILE A 52 0.39 6.22 11.53
N GLY A 53 0.76 4.94 11.68
CA GLY A 53 2.14 4.54 11.91
C GLY A 53 2.76 3.67 10.83
N ARG A 54 2.02 3.25 9.80
CA ARG A 54 2.47 2.31 8.77
C ARG A 54 1.87 2.65 7.41
N LEU A 55 2.64 2.44 6.35
CA LEU A 55 2.17 2.55 4.97
C LEU A 55 2.11 1.17 4.32
N PHE A 56 0.97 0.84 3.71
CA PHE A 56 0.82 -0.32 2.82
C PHE A 56 0.64 0.16 1.37
N ALA A 57 1.72 0.10 0.58
CA ALA A 57 1.71 0.46 -0.84
C ALA A 57 1.22 -0.72 -1.69
N MET A 58 -0.07 -0.70 -2.03
CA MET A 58 -0.81 -1.83 -2.61
C MET A 58 -1.50 -1.54 -3.95
N SER A 59 -1.15 -0.43 -4.61
CA SER A 59 -1.72 -0.08 -5.92
C SER A 59 -1.32 -1.09 -6.99
N MET A 60 -2.07 -1.14 -8.10
CA MET A 60 -1.62 -1.82 -9.33
C MET A 60 -0.49 -1.05 -10.02
N ASP A 61 -0.38 0.24 -9.71
CA ASP A 61 0.65 1.13 -10.20
C ASP A 61 1.93 0.95 -9.38
N LYS A 62 2.94 0.33 -10.00
CA LYS A 62 4.24 0.06 -9.38
C LYS A 62 5.01 1.32 -9.06
N GLU A 63 4.91 2.32 -9.94
CA GLU A 63 5.62 3.57 -9.80
C GLU A 63 5.03 4.34 -8.62
N MET A 64 3.71 4.44 -8.54
CA MET A 64 3.02 5.01 -7.39
C MET A 64 3.42 4.33 -6.08
N ASN A 65 3.50 3.00 -6.05
CA ASN A 65 3.92 2.26 -4.86
C ASN A 65 5.36 2.57 -4.45
N THR A 66 6.28 2.64 -5.42
CA THR A 66 7.71 2.92 -5.18
C THR A 66 7.89 4.37 -4.72
N LEU A 67 7.24 5.32 -5.38
CA LEU A 67 7.32 6.73 -5.02
C LEU A 67 6.67 7.00 -3.66
N SER A 68 5.55 6.36 -3.34
CA SER A 68 4.93 6.46 -1.99
C SER A 68 5.86 5.94 -0.90
N GLU A 69 6.57 4.84 -1.16
CA GLU A 69 7.56 4.29 -0.22
C GLU A 69 8.75 5.24 -0.01
N ILE A 70 9.23 5.90 -1.07
CA ILE A 70 10.29 6.91 -0.98
C ILE A 70 9.78 8.13 -0.20
N HIS A 71 8.61 8.65 -0.59
CA HIS A 71 8.00 9.86 -0.03
C HIS A 71 7.80 9.74 1.47
N TYR A 72 7.14 8.67 1.94
CA TYR A 72 6.79 8.50 3.35
C TYR A 72 7.88 7.86 4.22
N ARG A 73 9.10 7.71 3.69
CA ARG A 73 10.20 7.08 4.42
C ARG A 73 10.61 7.89 5.64
N HIS A 74 10.63 9.21 5.52
CA HIS A 74 11.03 10.08 6.60
C HIS A 74 9.98 10.13 7.71
N GLU A 75 8.71 9.99 7.35
CA GLU A 75 7.54 10.09 8.22
C GLU A 75 7.34 8.82 9.05
N PHE A 76 7.42 7.64 8.42
CA PHE A 76 7.16 6.38 9.11
C PHE A 76 8.43 5.62 9.51
N GLY A 77 9.55 5.87 8.83
CA GLY A 77 10.77 5.07 8.93
C GLY A 77 10.69 3.77 8.12
N GLU A 78 11.85 3.26 7.71
CA GLU A 78 11.97 2.14 6.75
C GLU A 78 11.24 0.86 7.18
N ARG A 79 11.21 0.55 8.49
CA ARG A 79 10.62 -0.68 9.01
C ARG A 79 9.09 -0.69 9.07
N LYS A 80 8.45 0.43 8.70
CA LYS A 80 6.98 0.59 8.77
C LYS A 80 6.33 0.80 7.40
N LEU A 81 7.13 0.69 6.33
CA LEU A 81 6.69 0.81 4.95
C LEU A 81 6.65 -0.58 4.33
N TYR A 82 5.48 -1.01 3.86
CA TYR A 82 5.29 -2.32 3.27
C TYR A 82 4.75 -2.18 1.85
N ARG A 83 5.40 -2.87 0.90
CA ARG A 83 5.01 -2.86 -0.51
C ARG A 83 4.51 -4.22 -0.96
N LEU A 84 3.51 -4.20 -1.83
CA LEU A 84 3.06 -5.40 -2.50
C LEU A 84 4.02 -5.76 -3.65
N LYS A 85 4.44 -7.04 -3.68
CA LYS A 85 5.34 -7.56 -4.70
C LYS A 85 4.62 -7.79 -6.02
N PHE A 86 5.22 -7.39 -7.14
CA PHE A 86 4.76 -7.73 -8.48
C PHE A 86 5.45 -9.00 -9.00
N SER A 87 4.79 -9.74 -9.90
CA SER A 87 5.28 -11.05 -10.36
C SER A 87 6.60 -11.02 -11.13
N ASP A 88 6.92 -9.89 -11.75
CA ASP A 88 8.14 -9.64 -12.51
C ASP A 88 9.25 -8.97 -11.68
N GLU A 89 8.94 -8.52 -10.46
CA GLU A 89 9.97 -8.17 -9.48
C GLU A 89 10.63 -9.47 -9.01
N LYS A 90 11.73 -9.85 -9.69
CA LYS A 90 12.60 -10.93 -9.23
C LYS A 90 12.91 -10.69 -7.76
N VAL A 91 12.92 -11.77 -6.96
CA VAL A 91 13.60 -11.74 -5.66
C VAL A 91 15.03 -11.35 -5.98
N LYS A 92 15.40 -10.09 -5.75
CA LYS A 92 16.78 -9.66 -5.82
C LYS A 92 17.56 -10.60 -4.91
N SER A 93 18.67 -11.13 -5.43
CA SER A 93 19.49 -12.06 -4.65
C SER A 93 19.95 -11.36 -3.38
N GLU A 94 20.26 -12.10 -2.31
CA GLU A 94 20.85 -11.52 -1.08
C GLU A 94 22.14 -10.70 -1.37
N ARG A 95 22.77 -10.92 -2.52
CA ARG A 95 23.89 -10.12 -3.04
C ARG A 95 23.48 -8.78 -3.66
N ASP A 96 22.39 -8.73 -4.42
CA ASP A 96 21.85 -7.48 -4.98
C ASP A 96 21.23 -6.60 -3.89
N ASP A 97 20.64 -7.22 -2.88
CA ASP A 97 20.12 -6.52 -1.70
C ASP A 97 21.26 -5.75 -0.99
N LYS A 98 22.44 -6.34 -0.83
CA LYS A 98 23.60 -5.67 -0.18
C LYS A 98 24.15 -4.46 -0.96
N GLN A 99 23.84 -4.31 -2.25
CA GLN A 99 24.26 -3.16 -3.08
C GLN A 99 23.19 -2.07 -3.19
N SER A 100 21.95 -2.39 -2.86
CA SER A 100 20.82 -1.48 -2.95
C SER A 100 20.63 -0.77 -1.61
N ASN A 101 20.90 0.55 -1.53
CA ASN A 101 20.57 1.38 -0.37
C ASN A 101 19.05 1.49 -0.09
N PHE A 102 18.22 0.76 -0.83
CA PHE A 102 16.77 0.75 -0.75
C PHE A 102 16.28 -0.68 -0.48
N HIS A 103 15.77 -0.92 0.74
CA HIS A 103 15.18 -2.19 1.14
C HIS A 103 13.70 -2.01 1.47
N SER A 104 12.83 -2.54 0.60
CA SER A 104 11.39 -2.58 0.86
C SER A 104 11.04 -3.74 1.78
N GLN A 105 10.15 -3.50 2.76
CA GLN A 105 9.51 -4.60 3.46
C GLN A 105 8.38 -5.13 2.57
N TRP A 106 8.38 -6.43 2.29
CA TRP A 106 7.28 -7.05 1.56
C TRP A 106 6.07 -7.22 2.47
N LEU A 107 4.90 -6.78 2.02
CA LEU A 107 3.67 -6.83 2.83
C LEU A 107 3.22 -8.25 3.17
N PHE A 108 3.51 -9.20 2.28
CA PHE A 108 3.15 -10.60 2.43
C PHE A 108 4.38 -11.50 2.24
N GLY A 109 4.26 -12.77 2.64
CA GLY A 109 5.31 -13.77 2.48
C GLY A 109 5.80 -13.93 1.02
N LYS A 110 6.95 -14.58 0.86
CA LYS A 110 7.70 -14.67 -0.42
C LYS A 110 6.87 -15.08 -1.65
N ASP A 111 5.81 -15.86 -1.43
CA ASP A 111 4.98 -16.45 -2.47
C ASP A 111 3.71 -15.66 -2.79
N VAL A 112 3.52 -14.48 -2.20
CA VAL A 112 2.35 -13.64 -2.43
C VAL A 112 2.72 -12.45 -3.30
N THR A 113 2.12 -12.40 -4.48
CA THR A 113 2.26 -11.31 -5.45
C THR A 113 0.92 -10.66 -5.72
N TYR A 114 0.93 -9.46 -6.31
CA TYR A 114 -0.27 -8.79 -6.77
C TYR A 114 -1.15 -9.71 -7.64
N THR A 115 -0.57 -10.37 -8.66
CA THR A 115 -1.29 -11.27 -9.56
C THR A 115 -1.98 -12.42 -8.80
N LYS A 116 -1.31 -12.97 -7.78
CA LYS A 116 -1.87 -14.03 -6.93
C LYS A 116 -3.03 -13.51 -6.08
N LEU A 117 -2.89 -12.34 -5.46
CA LEU A 117 -3.96 -11.72 -4.69
C LEU A 117 -5.16 -11.37 -5.56
N ALA A 118 -4.94 -10.79 -6.74
CA ALA A 118 -5.98 -10.47 -7.69
C ALA A 118 -6.75 -11.74 -8.13
N SER A 119 -6.03 -12.84 -8.40
CA SER A 119 -6.64 -14.14 -8.72
C SER A 119 -7.45 -14.73 -7.56
N MET A 120 -6.97 -14.60 -6.32
CA MET A 120 -7.72 -15.05 -5.14
C MET A 120 -9.00 -14.23 -4.92
N LEU A 121 -8.93 -12.91 -5.14
CA LEU A 121 -10.09 -12.03 -5.02
C LEU A 121 -11.12 -12.27 -6.12
N SER A 122 -10.69 -12.51 -7.37
CA SER A 122 -11.61 -12.82 -8.46
C SER A 122 -12.32 -14.17 -8.22
N LYS A 123 -11.60 -15.20 -7.77
CA LYS A 123 -12.20 -16.50 -7.43
C LYS A 123 -13.22 -16.43 -6.30
N LYS A 124 -12.98 -15.59 -5.29
CA LYS A 124 -13.94 -15.38 -4.18
C LYS A 124 -15.17 -14.56 -4.60
N SER A 125 -15.11 -13.87 -5.73
CA SER A 125 -16.25 -13.11 -6.29
C SER A 125 -17.19 -13.97 -7.14
N SER A 126 -16.81 -15.23 -7.40
CA SER A 126 -17.56 -16.18 -8.23
C SER A 126 -18.17 -17.32 -7.42
N ASN A 127 -18.25 -17.19 -6.10
CA ASN A 127 -18.81 -18.19 -5.18
C ASN A 127 -19.71 -17.52 -4.15
#